data_AF-A0A9J7K6H8-F1
#
_entry.id   AF-A0A9J7K6H8-F1
#
_cell.length_a   1.000
_cell.length_b   1.000
_cell.length_c   1.000
_cell.angle_alpha   90.00
_cell.angle_beta   90.00
_cell.angle_gamma   90.00
#
_symmetry.space_group_name_H-M   'P 1'
#
loop_
_entity.id
_entity.type
_entity.pdbx_description
1 polymer ?
#
loop_
_entity_poly.entity_id
_entity_poly.type
_entity_poly.pdbx_seq_one_letter_code
_entity_poly.pdbx_strand_id
1 'polypeptide(L)'
;MIWVSCSLLPFAAGLITSSQSAAYAISKFVSGVLSDQMSARWLFSSGLLLVGLVNVVFSWSSTVPVFAALWFLNGLAQGLGWPPCGKILRKWFEPSQFGTWWAVLSTSMNLAGGLGPILATILAQSYSWRSTLALSGALCVAVSFLCLLLIHNEPADVGLRNLDPTPSKGKKDSSKEESTLQDLLLSPYLWVLSTGYLVVFGVKTCCTDWGQFFLIQERGQSALVGSSYMSALEVGGLVGSIAAGYLSDRAMAKAGLSVYGNPRHGLLLFMMAGMAASMFLFRVTVTSDSPKIWILVLGAVFGFSSYGPIALFGVIANESAPPNLCGTSHAIVGLMANVGGFLAGLPFSTIAKHYSWSTAFWVAEVICIASTLVFFLLRNIRTKMGRVPKKAE
;
A
#
# COMPACT_ATOMS: atom_id res chain seq x y z
N MET A 1 -2.76 -11.02 -17.05
CA MET A 1 -3.21 -11.37 -18.42
C MET A 1 -2.30 -10.76 -19.50
N ILE A 2 -2.02 -9.45 -19.48
CA ILE A 2 -1.13 -8.76 -20.45
C ILE A 2 0.24 -9.45 -20.59
N TRP A 3 0.90 -9.81 -19.48
CA TRP A 3 2.22 -10.44 -19.49
C TRP A 3 2.23 -11.85 -20.12
N VAL A 4 1.13 -12.60 -19.97
CA VAL A 4 0.96 -13.94 -20.56
C VAL A 4 0.79 -13.82 -22.08
N SER A 5 0.02 -12.83 -22.54
CA SER A 5 -0.22 -12.59 -23.96
C SER A 5 0.97 -11.97 -24.70
N CYS A 6 1.89 -11.31 -23.99
CA CYS A 6 3.12 -10.77 -24.57
C CYS A 6 4.28 -11.78 -24.63
N SER A 7 4.09 -13.03 -24.18
CA SER A 7 5.17 -14.03 -24.07
C SER A 7 6.40 -13.49 -23.30
N LEU A 8 6.19 -12.55 -22.38
CA LEU A 8 7.27 -11.93 -21.63
C LEU A 8 7.74 -12.89 -20.55
N LEU A 9 9.05 -13.12 -20.49
CA LEU A 9 9.63 -13.89 -19.39
C LEU A 9 9.23 -13.26 -18.05
N PRO A 10 8.95 -14.07 -17.00
CA PRO A 10 8.61 -13.59 -15.65
C PRO A 10 9.55 -12.49 -15.13
N PHE A 11 10.84 -12.58 -15.50
CA PHE A 11 11.86 -11.57 -15.19
C PHE A 11 11.60 -10.20 -15.82
N ALA A 12 11.16 -10.15 -17.08
CA ALA A 12 10.82 -8.89 -17.74
C ALA A 12 9.58 -8.25 -17.09
N ALA A 13 8.57 -9.06 -16.73
CA ALA A 13 7.41 -8.57 -15.99
C ALA A 13 7.83 -8.00 -14.62
N GLY A 14 8.73 -8.68 -13.90
CA GLY A 14 9.18 -8.19 -12.59
C GLY A 14 10.09 -6.97 -12.64
N LEU A 15 10.92 -6.82 -13.68
CA LEU A 15 11.62 -5.57 -13.99
C LEU A 15 10.64 -4.41 -14.12
N ILE A 16 9.53 -4.64 -14.82
CA ILE A 16 8.54 -3.60 -15.12
C ILE A 16 7.70 -3.25 -13.88
N THR A 17 7.28 -4.24 -13.09
CA THR A 17 6.57 -3.98 -11.82
C THR A 17 7.46 -3.26 -10.80
N SER A 18 8.76 -3.60 -10.77
CA SER A 18 9.72 -2.93 -9.88
C SER A 18 10.02 -1.51 -10.30
N SER A 19 10.18 -1.28 -11.61
CA SER A 19 10.40 0.07 -12.14
C SER A 19 9.22 0.98 -11.82
N GLN A 20 7.98 0.48 -11.97
CA GLN A 20 6.77 1.18 -11.57
C GLN A 20 6.75 1.48 -10.06
N SER A 21 7.07 0.51 -9.21
CA SER A 21 7.08 0.70 -7.75
C SER A 21 8.12 1.73 -7.31
N ALA A 22 9.32 1.70 -7.91
CA ALA A 22 10.38 2.67 -7.67
C ALA A 22 9.97 4.08 -8.15
N ALA A 23 9.43 4.19 -9.35
CA ALA A 23 8.87 5.43 -9.89
C ALA A 23 7.78 6.01 -8.98
N TYR A 24 6.86 5.17 -8.53
CA TYR A 24 5.77 5.55 -7.66
C TYR A 24 6.28 6.07 -6.31
N ALA A 25 7.30 5.43 -5.74
CA ALA A 25 7.95 5.90 -4.51
C ALA A 25 8.60 7.28 -4.72
N ILE A 26 9.41 7.45 -5.77
CA ILE A 26 10.05 8.74 -6.10
C ILE A 26 8.99 9.83 -6.31
N SER A 27 7.93 9.52 -7.06
CA SER A 27 6.85 10.45 -7.34
C SER A 27 6.07 10.82 -6.08
N LYS A 28 5.87 9.91 -5.12
CA LYS A 28 5.27 10.27 -3.83
C LYS A 28 6.07 11.34 -3.08
N PHE A 29 7.40 11.26 -3.10
CA PHE A 29 8.25 12.28 -2.50
C PHE A 29 8.15 13.61 -3.25
N VAL A 30 8.27 13.58 -4.58
CA VAL A 30 8.20 14.78 -5.43
C VAL A 30 6.83 15.44 -5.34
N SER A 31 5.76 14.66 -5.42
CA SER A 31 4.37 15.13 -5.36
C SER A 31 4.00 15.72 -4.01
N GLY A 32 4.62 15.30 -2.91
CA GLY A 32 4.48 15.98 -1.62
C GLY A 32 4.93 17.45 -1.71
N VAL A 33 6.13 17.68 -2.24
CA VAL A 33 6.70 19.03 -2.43
C VAL A 33 5.91 19.82 -3.48
N LEU A 34 5.57 19.18 -4.61
CA LEU A 34 4.83 19.81 -5.69
C LEU A 34 3.40 20.15 -5.30
N SER A 35 2.76 19.34 -4.45
CA SER A 35 1.42 19.59 -3.91
C SER A 35 1.37 20.85 -3.05
N ASP A 36 2.49 21.27 -2.46
CA ASP A 36 2.52 22.51 -1.67
C ASP A 36 2.52 23.75 -2.57
N GLN A 37 3.21 23.70 -3.71
CA GLN A 37 3.35 24.83 -4.63
C GLN A 37 2.28 24.89 -5.73
N MET A 38 1.75 23.74 -6.14
CA MET A 38 0.76 23.65 -7.22
C MET A 38 -0.67 23.50 -6.67
N SER A 39 -1.63 23.97 -7.46
CA SER A 39 -3.05 23.73 -7.19
C SER A 39 -3.37 22.25 -7.29
N ALA A 40 -4.14 21.72 -6.33
CA ALA A 40 -4.52 20.31 -6.28
C ALA A 40 -5.25 19.83 -7.55
N ARG A 41 -6.12 20.68 -8.15
CA ARG A 41 -6.80 20.40 -9.43
C ARG A 41 -5.82 20.07 -10.56
N TRP A 42 -4.74 20.83 -10.66
CA TRP A 42 -3.77 20.74 -11.75
C TRP A 42 -2.83 19.55 -11.54
N LEU A 43 -2.45 19.29 -10.27
CA LEU A 43 -1.61 18.15 -9.94
C LEU A 43 -2.35 16.82 -10.17
N PHE A 44 -3.60 16.71 -9.67
CA PHE A 44 -4.40 15.49 -9.79
C PHE A 44 -4.74 15.18 -11.25
N SER A 45 -5.21 16.20 -11.98
CA SER A 45 -5.62 16.01 -13.37
C SER A 45 -4.43 15.79 -14.31
N SER A 46 -3.30 16.49 -14.12
CA SER A 46 -2.13 16.23 -14.96
C SER A 46 -1.57 14.82 -14.75
N GLY A 47 -1.58 14.32 -13.50
CA GLY A 47 -1.25 12.92 -13.20
C GLY A 47 -2.20 11.94 -13.89
N LEU A 48 -3.52 12.15 -13.79
CA LEU A 48 -4.52 11.26 -14.39
C LEU A 48 -4.46 11.28 -15.94
N LEU A 49 -4.28 12.46 -16.54
CA LEU A 49 -4.08 12.62 -17.98
C LEU A 49 -2.83 11.86 -18.45
N LEU A 50 -1.71 11.99 -17.72
CA LEU A 50 -0.47 11.32 -18.05
C LEU A 50 -0.61 9.79 -17.93
N VAL A 51 -1.29 9.27 -16.89
CA VAL A 51 -1.63 7.83 -16.78
C VAL A 51 -2.43 7.37 -17.99
N GLY A 52 -3.46 8.14 -18.39
CA GLY A 52 -4.31 7.82 -19.53
C GLY A 52 -3.55 7.77 -20.86
N LEU A 53 -2.74 8.80 -21.13
CA LEU A 53 -1.90 8.87 -22.33
C LEU A 53 -0.89 7.72 -22.39
N VAL A 54 -0.21 7.44 -21.28
CA VAL A 54 0.74 6.34 -21.19
C VAL A 54 0.07 5.00 -21.46
N ASN A 55 -1.14 4.75 -20.94
CA ASN A 55 -1.89 3.52 -21.19
C ASN A 55 -2.30 3.36 -22.66
N VAL A 56 -2.70 4.45 -23.34
CA VAL A 56 -3.00 4.43 -24.78
C VAL A 56 -1.74 4.13 -25.60
N VAL A 57 -0.63 4.79 -25.31
CA VAL A 57 0.66 4.56 -26.00
C VAL A 57 1.18 3.15 -25.73
N PHE A 58 0.97 2.63 -24.52
CA PHE A 58 1.32 1.26 -24.15
C PHE A 58 0.56 0.24 -25.01
N SER A 59 -0.72 0.50 -25.33
CA SER A 59 -1.51 -0.37 -26.20
C SER A 59 -0.96 -0.48 -27.63
N TRP A 60 -0.27 0.55 -28.13
CA TRP A 60 0.33 0.55 -29.48
C TRP A 60 1.77 0.05 -29.52
N SER A 61 2.41 -0.05 -28.36
CA SER A 61 3.82 -0.46 -28.25
C SER A 61 3.98 -1.98 -28.32
N SER A 62 5.17 -2.43 -28.77
CA SER A 62 5.46 -3.87 -28.99
C SER A 62 6.83 -4.33 -28.45
N THR A 63 7.67 -3.42 -27.93
CA THR A 63 9.03 -3.74 -27.46
C THR A 63 9.17 -3.64 -25.93
N VAL A 64 9.94 -4.57 -25.34
CA VAL A 64 10.14 -4.67 -23.87
C VAL A 64 10.72 -3.41 -23.23
N PRO A 65 11.74 -2.73 -23.82
CA PRO A 65 12.29 -1.51 -23.22
C PRO A 65 11.27 -0.37 -23.20
N VAL A 66 10.44 -0.27 -24.24
CA VAL A 66 9.38 0.73 -24.32
C VAL A 66 8.30 0.44 -23.28
N PHE A 67 7.94 -0.83 -23.06
CA PHE A 67 7.03 -1.19 -21.97
C PHE A 67 7.59 -0.79 -20.60
N ALA A 68 8.87 -1.06 -20.33
CA ALA A 68 9.49 -0.67 -19.05
C ALA A 68 9.53 0.86 -18.84
N ALA A 69 9.87 1.62 -19.89
CA ALA A 69 9.88 3.08 -19.83
C ALA A 69 8.47 3.67 -19.65
N LEU A 70 7.49 3.16 -20.39
CA LEU A 70 6.10 3.60 -20.25
C LEU A 70 5.54 3.25 -18.87
N TRP A 71 5.80 2.05 -18.35
CA TRP A 71 5.31 1.67 -17.03
C TRP A 71 6.00 2.43 -15.90
N PHE A 72 7.29 2.78 -16.07
CA PHE A 72 7.99 3.69 -15.16
C PHE A 72 7.33 5.08 -15.16
N LEU A 73 7.04 5.63 -16.34
CA LEU A 73 6.31 6.91 -16.45
C LEU A 73 4.89 6.82 -15.87
N ASN A 74 4.23 5.67 -16.02
CA ASN A 74 2.94 5.38 -15.40
C ASN A 74 3.04 5.43 -13.87
N GLY A 75 4.05 4.80 -13.28
CA GLY A 75 4.33 4.86 -11.84
C GLY A 75 4.58 6.28 -11.34
N LEU A 76 5.33 7.09 -12.11
CA LEU A 76 5.54 8.51 -11.80
C LEU A 76 4.21 9.27 -11.81
N ALA A 77 3.37 9.05 -12.81
CA ALA A 77 2.07 9.71 -12.93
C ALA A 77 1.11 9.32 -11.80
N GLN A 78 1.05 8.04 -11.43
CA GLN A 78 0.21 7.55 -10.34
C GLN A 78 0.58 8.13 -8.97
N GLY A 79 1.88 8.39 -8.72
CA GLY A 79 2.35 8.95 -7.45
C GLY A 79 1.80 10.35 -7.16
N LEU A 80 1.45 11.13 -8.19
CA LEU A 80 0.90 12.48 -8.08
C LEU A 80 -0.54 12.53 -7.57
N GLY A 81 -1.27 11.40 -7.58
CA GLY A 81 -2.72 11.41 -7.33
C GLY A 81 -3.11 11.54 -5.85
N TRP A 82 -2.38 10.91 -4.93
CA TRP A 82 -2.82 10.81 -3.53
C TRP A 82 -2.69 12.10 -2.71
N PRO A 83 -1.55 12.84 -2.74
CA PRO A 83 -1.39 14.05 -1.93
C PRO A 83 -2.42 15.16 -2.21
N PRO A 84 -2.80 15.46 -3.48
CA PRO A 84 -3.85 16.43 -3.81
C PRO A 84 -5.19 16.13 -3.15
N CYS A 85 -5.61 14.86 -3.13
CA CYS A 85 -6.89 14.46 -2.53
C CYS A 85 -6.93 14.81 -1.04
N GLY A 86 -5.83 14.57 -0.31
CA GLY A 86 -5.72 14.95 1.09
C GLY A 86 -5.74 16.47 1.31
N LYS A 87 -5.10 17.24 0.43
CA LYS A 87 -5.10 18.71 0.49
C LYS A 87 -6.49 19.30 0.24
N ILE A 88 -7.21 18.81 -0.76
CA ILE A 88 -8.59 19.22 -1.07
C ILE A 88 -9.49 18.91 0.13
N LEU A 89 -9.38 17.71 0.69
CA LEU A 89 -10.21 17.29 1.81
C LEU A 89 -10.02 18.17 3.06
N ARG A 90 -8.77 18.58 3.35
CA ARG A 90 -8.48 19.50 4.46
C ARG A 90 -8.98 20.92 4.23
N LYS A 91 -9.06 21.37 2.98
CA LYS A 91 -9.56 22.71 2.62
C LYS A 91 -11.09 22.81 2.60
N TRP A 92 -11.75 21.73 2.20
CA TRP A 92 -13.21 21.71 1.99
C TRP A 92 -14.02 21.32 3.23
N PHE A 93 -13.44 20.55 4.15
CA PHE A 93 -14.17 19.99 5.28
C PHE A 93 -13.56 20.38 6.62
N GLU A 94 -14.43 20.55 7.61
CA GLU A 94 -14.02 20.83 8.98
C GLU A 94 -13.17 19.68 9.57
N PRO A 95 -12.26 19.99 10.51
CA PRO A 95 -11.48 18.97 11.22
C PRO A 95 -12.33 17.87 11.89
N SER A 96 -13.55 18.21 12.31
CA SER A 96 -14.55 17.29 12.91
C SER A 96 -15.05 16.23 11.92
N GLN A 97 -15.14 16.57 10.63
CA GLN A 97 -15.70 15.72 9.58
C GLN A 97 -14.62 15.09 8.68
N PHE A 98 -13.37 15.56 8.78
CA PHE A 98 -12.25 15.09 7.96
C PHE A 98 -12.11 13.57 7.96
N GLY A 99 -12.27 12.92 9.11
CA GLY A 99 -12.18 11.46 9.24
C GLY A 99 -13.23 10.71 8.41
N THR A 100 -14.48 11.17 8.41
CA THR A 100 -15.58 10.55 7.65
C THR A 100 -15.30 10.62 6.15
N TRP A 101 -14.91 11.79 5.65
CA TRP A 101 -14.61 11.95 4.23
C TRP A 101 -13.33 11.24 3.79
N TRP A 102 -12.34 11.13 4.68
CA TRP A 102 -11.14 10.34 4.45
C TRP A 102 -11.49 8.85 4.33
N ALA A 103 -12.44 8.36 5.14
CA ALA A 103 -12.96 7.00 5.05
C ALA A 103 -13.72 6.76 3.74
N VAL A 104 -14.55 7.72 3.28
CA VAL A 104 -15.23 7.65 1.97
C VAL A 104 -14.21 7.56 0.84
N LEU A 105 -13.18 8.42 0.85
CA LEU A 105 -12.09 8.38 -0.12
C LEU A 105 -11.31 7.05 -0.07
N SER A 106 -11.06 6.51 1.13
CA SER A 106 -10.38 5.23 1.28
C SER A 106 -11.24 4.06 0.79
N THR A 107 -12.57 4.15 0.94
CA THR A 107 -13.52 3.12 0.48
C THR A 107 -13.54 3.04 -1.04
N SER A 108 -13.43 4.17 -1.76
CA SER A 108 -13.39 4.18 -3.22
C SER A 108 -12.16 3.45 -3.78
N MET A 109 -11.00 3.54 -3.10
CA MET A 109 -9.81 2.78 -3.48
C MET A 109 -10.02 1.27 -3.35
N ASN A 110 -10.60 0.82 -2.24
CA ASN A 110 -10.87 -0.59 -1.99
C ASN A 110 -11.93 -1.12 -2.96
N LEU A 111 -12.94 -0.30 -3.29
CA LEU A 111 -13.93 -0.64 -4.31
C LEU A 111 -13.29 -0.79 -5.70
N ALA A 112 -12.38 0.11 -6.07
CA ALA A 112 -11.62 0.02 -7.31
C ALA A 112 -10.69 -1.21 -7.34
N GLY A 113 -10.01 -1.52 -6.23
CA GLY A 113 -9.19 -2.72 -6.09
C GLY A 113 -10.00 -4.02 -6.12
N GLY A 114 -11.23 -3.98 -5.60
CA GLY A 114 -12.18 -5.09 -5.63
C GLY A 114 -12.78 -5.33 -7.02
N LEU A 115 -13.36 -4.30 -7.65
CA LEU A 115 -14.07 -4.47 -8.92
C LEU A 115 -13.15 -4.42 -10.14
N GLY A 116 -12.04 -3.67 -10.05
CA GLY A 116 -11.12 -3.41 -11.16
C GLY A 116 -10.58 -4.67 -11.82
N PRO A 117 -9.97 -5.63 -11.09
CA PRO A 117 -9.44 -6.86 -11.66
C PRO A 117 -10.50 -7.71 -12.36
N ILE A 118 -11.72 -7.78 -11.83
CA ILE A 118 -12.83 -8.55 -12.42
C ILE A 118 -13.26 -7.91 -13.74
N LEU A 119 -13.53 -6.61 -13.75
CA LEU A 119 -13.91 -5.88 -14.96
C LEU A 119 -12.82 -5.96 -16.02
N ALA A 120 -11.55 -5.76 -15.64
CA ALA A 120 -10.42 -5.86 -16.55
C ALA A 120 -10.29 -7.26 -17.17
N THR A 121 -10.52 -8.32 -16.39
CA THR A 121 -10.46 -9.70 -16.89
C THR A 121 -11.63 -10.04 -17.79
N ILE A 122 -12.86 -9.59 -17.48
CA ILE A 122 -14.02 -9.81 -18.36
C ILE A 122 -13.80 -9.11 -19.70
N LEU A 123 -13.39 -7.83 -19.68
CA LEU A 123 -13.11 -7.09 -20.90
C LEU A 123 -11.97 -7.71 -21.72
N ALA A 124 -10.91 -8.20 -21.05
CA ALA A 124 -9.79 -8.83 -21.73
C ALA A 124 -10.08 -10.25 -22.24
N GLN A 125 -11.18 -10.88 -21.80
CA GLN A 125 -11.68 -12.13 -22.36
C GLN A 125 -12.56 -11.90 -23.60
N SER A 126 -13.35 -10.82 -23.60
CA SER A 126 -14.22 -10.48 -24.74
C SER A 126 -13.51 -9.67 -25.83
N TYR A 127 -12.51 -8.87 -25.46
CA TYR A 127 -11.71 -8.02 -26.35
C TYR A 127 -10.21 -8.30 -26.18
N SER A 128 -9.40 -7.89 -27.15
CA SER A 128 -7.94 -7.95 -27.00
C SER A 128 -7.47 -7.14 -25.79
N TRP A 129 -6.39 -7.59 -25.14
CA TRP A 129 -5.75 -6.88 -24.02
C TRP A 129 -5.31 -5.46 -24.42
N ARG A 130 -4.98 -5.25 -25.70
CA ARG A 130 -4.65 -3.93 -26.27
C ARG A 130 -5.85 -3.01 -26.20
N SER A 131 -6.98 -3.43 -26.76
CA SER A 131 -8.24 -2.66 -26.73
C SER A 131 -8.71 -2.37 -25.31
N THR A 132 -8.53 -3.31 -24.38
CA THR A 132 -8.87 -3.12 -22.96
C THR A 132 -8.01 -2.03 -22.31
N LEU A 133 -6.70 -2.01 -22.56
CA LEU A 133 -5.81 -0.96 -22.08
C LEU A 133 -6.05 0.39 -22.74
N ALA A 134 -6.30 0.41 -24.06
CA ALA A 134 -6.63 1.63 -24.79
C ALA A 134 -7.93 2.25 -24.27
N LEU A 135 -8.97 1.42 -24.02
CA LEU A 135 -10.24 1.88 -23.45
C LEU A 135 -10.04 2.41 -22.02
N SER A 136 -9.29 1.71 -21.17
CA SER A 136 -8.96 2.18 -19.82
C SER A 136 -8.20 3.52 -19.87
N GLY A 137 -7.23 3.66 -20.77
CA GLY A 137 -6.49 4.91 -20.97
C GLY A 137 -7.38 6.05 -21.45
N ALA A 138 -8.25 5.81 -22.44
CA ALA A 138 -9.21 6.79 -22.94
C ALA A 138 -10.20 7.25 -21.86
N LEU A 139 -10.70 6.32 -21.04
CA LEU A 139 -11.55 6.65 -19.88
C LEU A 139 -10.80 7.51 -18.86
N CYS A 140 -9.54 7.20 -18.55
CA CYS A 140 -8.71 8.03 -17.67
C CYS A 140 -8.53 9.46 -18.22
N VAL A 141 -8.28 9.61 -19.53
CA VAL A 141 -8.19 10.92 -20.18
C VAL A 141 -9.51 11.68 -20.07
N ALA A 142 -10.64 11.04 -20.37
CA ALA A 142 -11.96 11.66 -20.27
C ALA A 142 -12.29 12.10 -18.83
N VAL A 143 -12.04 11.23 -17.85
CA VAL A 143 -12.23 11.55 -16.43
C VAL A 143 -11.27 12.66 -15.99
N SER A 144 -10.04 12.71 -16.50
CA SER A 144 -9.13 13.82 -16.23
C SER A 144 -9.68 15.17 -16.68
N PHE A 145 -10.29 15.24 -17.86
CA PHE A 145 -10.95 16.47 -18.32
C PHE A 145 -12.16 16.82 -17.45
N LEU A 146 -12.97 15.83 -17.08
CA LEU A 146 -14.08 16.05 -16.14
C LEU A 146 -13.59 16.53 -14.77
N CYS A 147 -12.48 15.98 -14.26
CA CYS A 147 -11.84 16.43 -13.02
C CYS A 147 -11.34 17.87 -13.12
N LEU A 148 -10.79 18.30 -14.25
CA LEU A 148 -10.40 19.70 -14.45
C LEU A 148 -11.61 20.66 -14.40
N LEU A 149 -12.77 20.21 -14.89
CA LEU A 149 -14.00 21.01 -14.90
C LEU A 149 -14.73 21.01 -13.55
N LEU A 150 -14.70 19.88 -12.83
CA LEU A 150 -15.47 19.69 -11.59
C LEU A 150 -14.68 20.04 -10.32
N ILE A 151 -13.36 19.86 -10.32
CA ILE A 151 -12.53 20.09 -9.13
C ILE A 151 -12.26 21.59 -8.97
N HIS A 152 -12.94 22.18 -7.99
CA HIS A 152 -12.69 23.53 -7.50
C HIS A 152 -11.70 23.44 -6.33
N ASN A 153 -10.60 24.22 -6.37
CA ASN A 153 -9.49 24.05 -5.42
C ASN A 153 -9.83 24.58 -4.04
N GLU A 154 -10.60 25.65 -3.99
CA GLU A 154 -10.95 26.34 -2.76
C GLU A 154 -12.46 26.44 -2.63
N PRO A 155 -13.01 26.32 -1.41
CA PRO A 155 -14.41 26.65 -1.18
C PRO A 155 -14.72 28.11 -1.57
N ALA A 156 -13.73 29.00 -1.56
CA ALA A 156 -13.85 30.35 -2.10
C ALA A 156 -14.16 30.40 -3.61
N ASP A 157 -13.70 29.41 -4.40
CA ASP A 157 -13.97 29.33 -5.85
C ASP A 157 -15.46 29.09 -6.16
N VAL A 158 -16.21 28.55 -5.19
CA VAL A 158 -17.66 28.32 -5.27
C VAL A 158 -18.47 29.27 -4.37
N GLY A 159 -17.83 30.33 -3.84
CA GLY A 159 -18.47 31.35 -3.02
C GLY A 159 -18.71 30.96 -1.55
N LEU A 160 -18.12 29.85 -1.08
CA LEU A 160 -18.18 29.43 0.33
C LEU A 160 -17.05 30.09 1.13
N ARG A 161 -17.36 30.48 2.37
CA ARG A 161 -16.41 31.11 3.29
C ARG A 161 -15.27 30.12 3.58
N ASN A 162 -14.03 30.55 3.37
CA ASN A 162 -12.87 29.74 3.73
C ASN A 162 -12.99 29.37 5.22
N LEU A 163 -12.91 28.07 5.52
CA LEU A 163 -12.58 27.64 6.87
C LEU A 163 -11.16 28.15 7.10
N ASP A 164 -11.03 29.31 7.74
CA ASP A 164 -9.74 29.82 8.16
C ASP A 164 -9.04 28.68 8.91
N PRO A 165 -7.86 28.22 8.47
CA PRO A 165 -7.03 27.42 9.34
C PRO A 165 -6.67 28.34 10.49
N THR A 166 -7.42 28.25 11.59
CA THR A 166 -7.14 29.01 12.80
C THR A 166 -5.64 28.86 13.06
N PRO A 167 -4.87 29.95 13.11
CA PRO A 167 -3.47 29.84 13.46
C PRO A 167 -3.47 29.52 14.96
N SER A 168 -3.46 28.24 15.31
CA SER A 168 -2.99 27.81 16.61
C SER A 168 -1.48 28.05 16.64
N LYS A 169 -1.12 29.34 16.77
CA LYS A 169 0.11 29.76 17.43
C LYS A 169 -0.02 29.34 18.90
N GLY A 170 0.15 28.06 19.16
CA GLY A 170 0.56 27.60 20.47
C GLY A 170 2.03 27.98 20.66
N LYS A 171 2.29 29.14 21.27
CA LYS A 171 3.56 29.39 21.95
C LYS A 171 3.87 28.16 22.81
N LYS A 172 5.00 27.50 22.56
CA LYS A 172 5.68 26.69 23.56
C LYS A 172 7.12 27.16 23.64
N ASP A 173 7.32 28.18 24.48
CA ASP A 173 8.52 28.21 25.30
C ASP A 173 8.45 27.00 26.25
N SER A 174 9.37 26.08 26.10
CA SER A 174 10.04 25.41 27.22
C SER A 174 11.11 24.48 26.66
N SER A 175 12.37 24.78 26.97
CA SER A 175 13.52 23.89 26.92
C SER A 175 13.22 22.50 27.48
N LYS A 176 12.80 21.59 26.61
CA LYS A 176 12.86 20.14 26.84
C LYS A 176 13.79 19.61 25.77
N GLU A 177 14.93 19.07 26.19
CA GLU A 177 15.96 18.48 25.32
C GLU A 177 15.32 17.77 24.12
N GLU A 178 15.39 18.42 22.95
CA GLU A 178 14.80 17.90 21.73
C GLU A 178 15.57 16.64 21.34
N SER A 179 14.91 15.49 21.37
CA SER A 179 15.48 14.27 20.79
C SER A 179 15.82 14.55 19.35
N THR A 180 17.09 14.35 19.00
CA THR A 180 17.62 14.71 17.69
C THR A 180 17.23 13.62 16.68
N LEU A 181 17.15 13.96 15.39
CA LEU A 181 16.96 12.97 14.31
C LEU A 181 17.95 11.79 14.41
N GLN A 182 19.17 12.06 14.88
CA GLN A 182 20.17 11.03 15.16
C GLN A 182 19.73 10.05 16.26
N ASP A 183 19.13 10.53 17.36
CA ASP A 183 18.63 9.66 18.43
C ASP A 183 17.46 8.77 17.96
N LEU A 184 16.66 9.26 17.00
CA LEU A 184 15.61 8.47 16.36
C LEU A 184 16.20 7.39 15.46
N LEU A 185 17.15 7.75 14.59
CA LEU A 185 17.81 6.83 13.65
C LEU A 185 18.69 5.79 14.36
N LEU A 186 19.25 6.12 15.52
CA LEU A 186 20.02 5.21 16.36
C LEU A 186 19.12 4.26 17.18
N SER A 187 17.79 4.45 17.17
CA SER A 187 16.88 3.59 17.92
C SER A 187 16.73 2.22 17.22
N PRO A 188 17.12 1.11 17.86
CA PRO A 188 16.99 -0.23 17.26
C PRO A 188 15.53 -0.63 17.03
N TYR A 189 14.61 -0.09 17.84
CA TYR A 189 13.19 -0.36 17.74
C TYR A 189 12.57 0.18 16.43
N LEU A 190 13.02 1.35 15.95
CA LEU A 190 12.61 1.89 14.66
C LEU A 190 12.93 0.93 13.51
N TRP A 191 14.13 0.36 13.52
CA TRP A 191 14.58 -0.56 12.48
C TRP A 191 13.86 -1.90 12.53
N VAL A 192 13.62 -2.45 13.73
CA VAL A 192 12.80 -3.65 13.90
C VAL A 192 11.41 -3.42 13.30
N LEU A 193 10.75 -2.32 13.69
CA LEU A 193 9.43 -1.94 13.19
C LEU A 193 9.42 -1.79 11.65
N SER A 194 10.45 -1.12 11.11
CA SER A 194 10.62 -0.87 9.68
C SER A 194 10.85 -2.16 8.89
N THR A 195 11.68 -3.09 9.38
CA THR A 195 11.93 -4.39 8.75
C THR A 195 10.68 -5.26 8.75
N GLY A 196 9.88 -5.23 9.83
CA GLY A 196 8.59 -5.92 9.86
C GLY A 196 7.62 -5.39 8.82
N TYR A 197 7.52 -4.06 8.73
CA TYR A 197 6.63 -3.44 7.75
C TYR A 197 7.08 -3.68 6.31
N LEU A 198 8.40 -3.66 6.05
CA LEU A 198 8.98 -4.05 4.76
C LEU A 198 8.55 -5.46 4.36
N VAL A 199 8.67 -6.44 5.26
CA VAL A 199 8.30 -7.83 4.98
C VAL A 199 6.80 -7.96 4.73
N VAL A 200 5.96 -7.40 5.61
CA VAL A 200 4.50 -7.49 5.46
C VAL A 200 4.03 -6.84 4.17
N PHE A 201 4.52 -5.64 3.87
CA PHE A 201 4.16 -4.94 2.64
C PHE A 201 4.69 -5.66 1.39
N GLY A 202 5.90 -6.22 1.46
CA GLY A 202 6.47 -7.03 0.38
C GLY A 202 5.64 -8.28 0.11
N VAL A 203 5.30 -9.06 1.14
CA VAL A 203 4.47 -10.26 1.03
C VAL A 203 3.06 -9.92 0.50
N LYS A 204 2.45 -8.83 0.99
CA LYS A 204 1.17 -8.32 0.47
C LYS A 204 1.27 -8.02 -1.03
N THR A 205 2.32 -7.31 -1.44
CA THR A 205 2.56 -6.95 -2.84
C THR A 205 2.79 -8.19 -3.69
N CYS A 206 3.59 -9.16 -3.22
CA CYS A 206 3.81 -10.43 -3.92
C CYS A 206 2.50 -11.18 -4.19
N CYS A 207 1.66 -11.33 -3.16
CA CYS A 207 0.39 -12.03 -3.29
C CYS A 207 -0.62 -11.26 -4.15
N THR A 208 -0.57 -9.93 -4.15
CA THR A 208 -1.43 -9.09 -4.99
C THR A 208 -1.01 -9.19 -6.46
N ASP A 209 0.28 -8.99 -6.75
CA ASP A 209 0.77 -8.87 -8.12
C ASP A 209 0.96 -10.24 -8.81
N TRP A 210 1.43 -11.23 -8.05
CA TRP A 210 1.77 -12.56 -8.58
C TRP A 210 0.78 -13.65 -8.18
N GLY A 211 -0.12 -13.40 -7.23
CA GLY A 211 -1.11 -14.39 -6.80
C GLY A 211 -2.03 -14.85 -7.93
N GLN A 212 -2.47 -13.92 -8.79
CA GLN A 212 -3.23 -14.26 -10.00
C GLN A 212 -2.40 -15.12 -10.98
N PHE A 213 -1.10 -14.80 -11.15
CA PHE A 213 -0.21 -15.57 -12.04
C PHE A 213 0.00 -17.00 -11.55
N PHE A 214 0.23 -17.18 -10.24
CA PHE A 214 0.38 -18.49 -9.63
C PHE A 214 -0.84 -19.39 -9.86
N LEU A 215 -2.05 -18.83 -9.67
CA LEU A 215 -3.30 -19.55 -9.90
C LEU A 215 -3.46 -19.98 -11.37
N ILE A 216 -3.10 -19.10 -12.31
CA ILE A 216 -3.26 -19.37 -13.74
C ILE A 216 -2.19 -20.33 -14.26
N GLN A 217 -0.91 -20.09 -13.95
CA GLN A 217 0.21 -20.79 -14.57
C GLN A 217 0.54 -22.13 -13.90
N GLU A 218 0.56 -22.21 -12.57
CA GLU A 218 0.93 -23.44 -11.86
C GLU A 218 -0.29 -24.29 -11.46
N ARG A 219 -1.42 -23.65 -11.19
CA ARG A 219 -2.63 -24.36 -10.72
C ARG A 219 -3.66 -24.61 -11.81
N GLY A 220 -3.45 -24.05 -13.02
CA GLY A 220 -4.34 -24.22 -14.17
C GLY A 220 -5.72 -23.59 -13.99
N GLN A 221 -5.87 -22.64 -13.06
CA GLN A 221 -7.15 -21.99 -12.78
C GLN A 221 -7.47 -20.94 -13.85
N SER A 222 -8.76 -20.73 -14.09
CA SER A 222 -9.22 -19.70 -15.03
C SER A 222 -8.80 -18.29 -14.59
N ALA A 223 -8.59 -17.39 -15.54
CA ALA A 223 -8.23 -16.00 -15.26
C ALA A 223 -9.26 -15.28 -14.38
N LEU A 224 -10.56 -15.62 -14.54
CA LEU A 224 -11.64 -15.05 -13.72
C LEU A 224 -11.52 -15.43 -12.24
N VAL A 225 -11.11 -16.67 -11.94
CA VAL A 225 -10.86 -17.11 -10.55
C VAL A 225 -9.67 -16.34 -9.97
N GLY A 226 -8.60 -16.17 -10.74
CA GLY A 226 -7.44 -15.39 -10.31
C GLY A 226 -7.76 -13.92 -10.03
N SER A 227 -8.59 -13.28 -10.87
CA SER A 227 -9.03 -11.90 -10.60
C SER A 227 -10.03 -11.80 -9.47
N SER A 228 -10.94 -12.77 -9.33
CA SER A 228 -11.84 -12.85 -8.18
C SER A 228 -11.08 -13.04 -6.86
N TYR A 229 -9.96 -13.77 -6.88
CA TYR A 229 -9.05 -13.88 -5.74
C TYR A 229 -8.44 -12.52 -5.35
N MET A 230 -7.95 -11.74 -6.32
CA MET A 230 -7.46 -10.39 -6.05
C MET A 230 -8.55 -9.49 -5.46
N SER A 231 -9.77 -9.60 -5.99
CA SER A 231 -10.93 -8.87 -5.46
C SER A 231 -11.26 -9.25 -4.02
N ALA A 232 -11.27 -10.56 -3.73
CA ALA A 232 -11.49 -11.07 -2.39
C ALA A 232 -10.40 -10.61 -1.41
N LEU A 233 -9.14 -10.56 -1.87
CA LEU A 233 -8.00 -10.03 -1.11
C LEU A 233 -8.20 -8.56 -0.73
N GLU A 234 -8.56 -7.70 -1.69
CA GLU A 234 -8.78 -6.28 -1.41
C GLU A 234 -10.01 -6.03 -0.50
N VAL A 235 -11.11 -6.76 -0.72
CA VAL A 235 -12.30 -6.68 0.15
C VAL A 235 -11.99 -7.18 1.57
N GLY A 236 -11.32 -8.32 1.69
CA GLY A 236 -10.85 -8.84 2.98
C GLY A 236 -9.91 -7.85 3.66
N GLY A 237 -9.05 -7.20 2.89
CA GLY A 237 -8.15 -6.15 3.32
C GLY A 237 -8.84 -4.94 3.96
N LEU A 238 -9.87 -4.42 3.30
CA LEU A 238 -10.70 -3.35 3.84
C LEU A 238 -11.27 -3.75 5.21
N VAL A 239 -11.91 -4.92 5.29
CA VAL A 239 -12.51 -5.43 6.54
C VAL A 239 -11.43 -5.62 7.62
N GLY A 240 -10.25 -6.12 7.24
CA GLY A 240 -9.11 -6.32 8.13
C GLY A 240 -8.56 -5.02 8.70
N SER A 241 -8.44 -3.97 7.89
CA SER A 241 -7.97 -2.65 8.35
C SER A 241 -8.92 -2.01 9.37
N ILE A 242 -10.24 -2.10 9.12
CA ILE A 242 -11.27 -1.59 10.03
C ILE A 242 -11.28 -2.40 11.33
N ALA A 243 -11.26 -3.73 11.21
CA ALA A 243 -11.21 -4.62 12.37
C ALA A 243 -9.94 -4.41 13.20
N ALA A 244 -8.78 -4.24 12.56
CA ALA A 244 -7.52 -3.94 13.24
C ALA A 244 -7.58 -2.61 13.99
N GLY A 245 -8.15 -1.56 13.37
CA GLY A 245 -8.37 -0.28 14.03
C GLY A 245 -9.21 -0.44 15.30
N TYR A 246 -10.42 -1.00 15.16
CA TYR A 246 -11.34 -1.23 16.28
C TYR A 246 -10.75 -2.11 17.40
N LEU A 247 -10.11 -3.23 17.03
CA LEU A 247 -9.48 -4.13 17.99
C LEU A 247 -8.28 -3.47 18.68
N SER A 248 -7.52 -2.64 17.98
CA SER A 248 -6.38 -1.94 18.55
C SER A 248 -6.80 -0.89 19.57
N ASP A 249 -7.88 -0.16 19.31
CA ASP A 249 -8.40 0.84 20.23
C ASP A 249 -9.03 0.19 21.45
N ARG A 250 -9.74 -0.93 21.27
CA ARG A 250 -10.27 -1.72 22.38
C ARG A 250 -9.16 -2.36 23.23
N ALA A 251 -8.07 -2.80 22.61
CA ALA A 251 -6.91 -3.33 23.31
C ALA A 251 -6.19 -2.24 24.13
N MET A 252 -6.07 -1.03 23.59
CA MET A 252 -5.54 0.14 24.30
C MET A 252 -6.44 0.55 25.47
N ALA A 253 -7.76 0.58 25.28
CA ALA A 253 -8.73 0.93 26.32
C ALA A 253 -8.72 -0.06 27.50
N LYS A 254 -8.43 -1.34 27.24
CA LYS A 254 -8.35 -2.38 28.29
C LYS A 254 -7.02 -2.41 29.04
N ALA A 255 -5.91 -2.11 28.36
CA ALA A 255 -4.56 -2.30 28.92
C ALA A 255 -3.99 -1.04 29.60
N GLY A 256 -4.52 0.15 29.29
CA GLY A 256 -3.92 1.41 29.74
C GLY A 256 -2.54 1.67 29.13
N LEU A 257 -1.99 2.88 29.30
CA LEU A 257 -0.66 3.28 28.83
C LEU A 257 0.45 2.55 29.60
N SER A 258 0.68 1.27 29.30
CA SER A 258 1.84 0.53 29.82
C SER A 258 3.14 1.01 29.16
N VAL A 259 4.16 1.24 30.00
CA VAL A 259 5.52 1.62 29.56
C VAL A 259 6.28 0.43 28.95
N TYR A 260 5.80 -0.81 29.17
CA TYR A 260 6.37 -2.04 28.63
C TYR A 260 5.32 -2.82 27.83
N GLY A 261 5.64 -3.16 26.58
CA GLY A 261 4.79 -3.95 25.70
C GLY A 261 3.54 -3.17 25.26
N ASN A 262 3.60 -2.55 24.09
CA ASN A 262 2.43 -1.89 23.52
C ASN A 262 1.36 -3.00 23.27
N PRO A 263 0.14 -2.94 23.85
CA PRO A 263 -0.89 -3.98 23.69
C PRO A 263 -1.25 -4.24 22.22
N ARG A 264 -0.93 -3.27 21.35
CA ARG A 264 -1.01 -3.40 19.88
C ARG A 264 -0.03 -4.40 19.28
N HIS A 265 1.06 -4.77 19.96
CA HIS A 265 1.98 -5.83 19.50
C HIS A 265 1.34 -7.22 19.54
N GLY A 266 0.48 -7.50 20.52
CA GLY A 266 -0.24 -8.77 20.59
C GLY A 266 -1.17 -8.94 19.38
N LEU A 267 -1.90 -7.89 19.03
CA LEU A 267 -2.78 -7.87 17.86
C LEU A 267 -1.96 -7.93 16.55
N LEU A 268 -0.86 -7.19 16.47
CA LEU A 268 0.06 -7.22 15.32
C LEU A 268 0.60 -8.63 15.07
N LEU A 269 1.10 -9.30 16.11
CA LEU A 269 1.62 -10.67 16.04
C LEU A 269 0.55 -11.68 15.65
N PHE A 270 -0.66 -11.56 16.20
CA PHE A 270 -1.79 -12.42 15.81
C PHE A 270 -2.13 -12.28 14.33
N MET A 271 -2.16 -11.05 13.81
CA MET A 271 -2.46 -10.82 12.40
C MET A 271 -1.31 -11.22 11.47
N MET A 272 -0.05 -11.00 11.86
CA MET A 272 1.12 -11.50 11.12
C MET A 272 1.16 -13.04 11.07
N ALA A 273 0.84 -13.70 12.19
CA ALA A 273 0.70 -15.17 12.22
C ALA A 273 -0.46 -15.65 11.33
N GLY A 274 -1.58 -14.93 11.32
CA GLY A 274 -2.69 -15.18 10.39
C GLY A 274 -2.28 -15.05 8.93
N MET A 275 -1.45 -14.06 8.59
CA MET A 275 -0.93 -13.87 7.24
C MET A 275 -0.03 -15.04 6.83
N ALA A 276 0.90 -15.46 7.69
CA ALA A 276 1.76 -16.62 7.45
C ALA A 276 0.96 -17.93 7.28
N ALA A 277 -0.02 -18.16 8.17
CA ALA A 277 -0.88 -19.34 8.11
C ALA A 277 -1.75 -19.37 6.84
N SER A 278 -2.33 -18.22 6.46
CA SER A 278 -3.12 -18.10 5.24
C SER A 278 -2.28 -18.35 3.99
N MET A 279 -1.01 -17.92 4.00
CA MET A 279 -0.09 -18.14 2.89
C MET A 279 0.34 -19.61 2.78
N PHE A 280 0.63 -20.27 3.91
CA PHE A 280 0.88 -21.71 3.97
C PHE A 280 -0.33 -22.51 3.45
N LEU A 281 -1.54 -22.17 3.92
CA LEU A 281 -2.77 -22.79 3.45
C LEU A 281 -2.98 -22.56 1.95
N PHE A 282 -2.72 -21.36 1.43
CA PHE A 282 -2.79 -21.09 0.00
C PHE A 282 -1.82 -21.94 -0.83
N ARG A 283 -0.61 -22.21 -0.32
CA ARG A 283 0.37 -23.06 -1.02
C ARG A 283 -0.01 -24.54 -0.96
N VAL A 284 -0.47 -25.04 0.19
CA VAL A 284 -0.72 -26.47 0.43
C VAL A 284 -2.09 -26.91 -0.08
N THR A 285 -3.12 -26.09 0.13
CA THR A 285 -4.52 -26.51 -0.11
C THR A 285 -5.03 -26.16 -1.50
N VAL A 286 -4.36 -25.26 -2.25
CA VAL A 286 -4.78 -24.92 -3.62
C VAL A 286 -4.22 -25.94 -4.61
N THR A 287 -5.05 -26.93 -4.93
CA THR A 287 -4.85 -27.88 -6.04
C THR A 287 -5.81 -27.57 -7.19
N SER A 288 -5.60 -28.19 -8.35
CA SER A 288 -6.42 -27.95 -9.55
C SER A 288 -7.91 -28.27 -9.36
N ASP A 289 -8.23 -29.22 -8.48
CA ASP A 289 -9.61 -29.63 -8.14
C ASP A 289 -10.23 -28.86 -6.96
N SER A 290 -9.51 -27.89 -6.40
CA SER A 290 -9.99 -27.16 -5.22
C SER A 290 -11.25 -26.33 -5.54
N PRO A 291 -12.24 -26.29 -4.64
CA PRO A 291 -13.44 -25.51 -4.85
C PRO A 291 -13.08 -24.01 -4.95
N LYS A 292 -13.61 -23.33 -5.97
CA LYS A 292 -13.32 -21.91 -6.25
C LYS A 292 -13.59 -21.02 -5.03
N ILE A 293 -14.64 -21.33 -4.26
CA ILE A 293 -15.00 -20.63 -3.02
C ILE A 293 -13.88 -20.70 -1.98
N TRP A 294 -13.18 -21.83 -1.87
CA TRP A 294 -12.07 -21.98 -0.93
C TRP A 294 -10.90 -21.05 -1.28
N ILE A 295 -10.57 -20.92 -2.58
CA ILE A 295 -9.54 -20.00 -3.06
C ILE A 295 -9.91 -18.55 -2.71
N LEU A 296 -11.19 -18.17 -2.88
CA LEU A 296 -11.67 -16.83 -2.54
C LEU A 296 -11.63 -16.55 -1.03
N VAL A 297 -12.04 -17.52 -0.21
CA VAL A 297 -11.96 -17.42 1.25
C VAL A 297 -10.51 -17.24 1.69
N LEU A 298 -9.57 -18.02 1.15
CA LEU A 298 -8.15 -17.86 1.44
C LEU A 298 -7.62 -16.48 1.03
N GLY A 299 -8.05 -15.96 -0.11
CA GLY A 299 -7.71 -14.59 -0.53
C GLY A 299 -8.22 -13.54 0.44
N ALA A 300 -9.49 -13.65 0.86
CA ALA A 300 -10.09 -12.74 1.82
C ALA A 300 -9.44 -12.82 3.21
N VAL A 301 -9.12 -14.02 3.71
CA VAL A 301 -8.42 -14.23 4.98
C VAL A 301 -7.00 -13.64 4.91
N PHE A 302 -6.28 -13.88 3.81
CA PHE A 302 -4.97 -13.28 3.59
C PHE A 302 -5.05 -11.75 3.59
N GLY A 303 -5.97 -11.17 2.81
CA GLY A 303 -6.22 -9.74 2.77
C GLY A 303 -6.50 -9.15 4.15
N PHE A 304 -7.42 -9.77 4.89
CA PHE A 304 -7.78 -9.39 6.25
C PHE A 304 -6.57 -9.36 7.18
N SER A 305 -5.72 -10.39 7.12
CA SER A 305 -4.51 -10.50 7.92
C SER A 305 -3.34 -9.64 7.44
N SER A 306 -3.31 -9.18 6.18
CA SER A 306 -2.24 -8.31 5.66
C SER A 306 -2.50 -6.83 5.92
N TYR A 307 -3.71 -6.35 5.67
CA TYR A 307 -4.03 -4.92 5.81
C TYR A 307 -4.08 -4.45 7.27
N GLY A 308 -4.43 -5.34 8.20
CA GLY A 308 -4.40 -5.04 9.63
C GLY A 308 -3.01 -4.62 10.14
N PRO A 309 -1.97 -5.47 9.99
CA PRO A 309 -0.59 -5.12 10.33
C PRO A 309 -0.10 -3.86 9.64
N ILE A 310 -0.40 -3.67 8.35
CA ILE A 310 -0.03 -2.46 7.60
C ILE A 310 -0.53 -1.19 8.31
N ALA A 311 -1.79 -1.17 8.73
CA ALA A 311 -2.36 -0.06 9.48
C ALA A 311 -1.70 0.09 10.87
N LEU A 312 -1.50 -1.02 11.59
CA LEU A 312 -0.91 -1.01 12.93
C LEU A 312 0.55 -0.54 12.95
N PHE A 313 1.37 -0.91 11.97
CA PHE A 313 2.76 -0.44 11.86
C PHE A 313 2.82 1.08 11.80
N GLY A 314 1.94 1.70 11.01
CA GLY A 314 1.86 3.15 10.90
C GLY A 314 1.50 3.84 12.22
N VAL A 315 0.54 3.28 12.97
CA VAL A 315 0.12 3.84 14.26
C VAL A 315 1.20 3.62 15.34
N ILE A 316 1.77 2.42 15.42
CA ILE A 316 2.85 2.10 16.36
C ILE A 316 4.06 3.00 16.13
N ALA A 317 4.44 3.26 14.87
CA ALA A 317 5.55 4.16 14.55
C ALA A 317 5.29 5.57 15.08
N ASN A 318 4.07 6.07 14.90
CA ASN A 318 3.67 7.41 15.32
C ASN A 318 3.66 7.59 16.85
N GLU A 319 3.15 6.59 17.59
CA GLU A 319 3.07 6.66 19.06
C GLU A 319 4.39 6.40 19.78
N SER A 320 5.26 5.61 19.15
CA SER A 320 6.56 5.22 19.72
C SER A 320 7.62 6.32 19.56
N ALA A 321 7.42 7.22 18.60
CA ALA A 321 8.30 8.33 18.32
C ALA A 321 8.05 9.52 19.26
N PRO A 322 9.09 10.34 19.51
CA PRO A 322 8.93 11.57 20.27
C PRO A 322 8.04 12.56 19.49
N PRO A 323 7.29 13.44 20.20
CA PRO A 323 6.26 14.28 19.60
C PRO A 323 6.79 15.27 18.55
N ASN A 324 8.08 15.59 18.57
CA ASN A 324 8.74 16.43 17.57
C ASN A 324 9.10 15.69 16.27
N LEU A 325 9.17 14.35 16.27
CA LEU A 325 9.62 13.53 15.14
C LEU A 325 8.64 12.42 14.72
N CYS A 326 7.37 12.48 15.17
CA CYS A 326 6.39 11.43 14.90
C CYS A 326 6.12 11.26 13.39
N GLY A 327 6.06 12.38 12.65
CA GLY A 327 5.91 12.37 11.19
C GLY A 327 7.12 11.78 10.47
N THR A 328 8.33 12.07 10.94
CA THR A 328 9.57 11.51 10.36
C THR A 328 9.67 10.01 10.60
N SER A 329 9.30 9.52 11.78
CA SER A 329 9.24 8.07 12.06
C SER A 329 8.26 7.36 11.13
N HIS A 330 7.05 7.90 10.98
CA HIS A 330 6.06 7.37 10.05
C HIS A 330 6.58 7.36 8.59
N ALA A 331 7.27 8.41 8.17
CA ALA A 331 7.86 8.50 6.83
C ALA A 331 8.98 7.47 6.60
N ILE A 332 9.87 7.24 7.57
CA ILE A 332 10.94 6.22 7.49
C ILE A 332 10.33 4.82 7.38
N VAL A 333 9.35 4.52 8.25
CA VAL A 333 8.64 3.23 8.25
C VAL A 333 7.89 3.05 6.92
N GLY A 334 7.22 4.09 6.43
CA GLY A 334 6.57 4.10 5.11
C GLY A 334 7.51 3.94 3.91
N LEU A 335 8.72 4.51 3.98
CA LEU A 335 9.75 4.31 2.95
C LEU A 335 10.14 2.83 2.86
N MET A 336 10.30 2.16 4.00
CA MET A 336 10.68 0.75 4.07
C MET A 336 9.58 -0.18 3.52
N ALA A 337 8.31 0.20 3.63
CA ALA A 337 7.24 -0.47 2.90
C ALA A 337 7.39 -0.36 1.38
N ASN A 338 7.71 0.83 0.84
CA ASN A 338 7.95 0.98 -0.60
C ASN A 338 9.15 0.13 -1.08
N VAL A 339 10.20 0.00 -0.26
CA VAL A 339 11.32 -0.93 -0.52
C VAL A 339 10.83 -2.37 -0.57
N GLY A 340 9.94 -2.77 0.35
CA GLY A 340 9.28 -4.08 0.32
C GLY A 340 8.53 -4.34 -0.99
N GLY A 341 7.81 -3.34 -1.50
CA GLY A 341 7.14 -3.41 -2.81
C GLY A 341 8.11 -3.57 -3.98
N PHE A 342 9.26 -2.88 -3.95
CA PHE A 342 10.31 -3.08 -4.95
C PHE A 342 10.91 -4.51 -4.90
N LEU A 343 11.16 -5.03 -3.70
CA LEU A 343 11.66 -6.40 -3.51
C LEU A 343 10.65 -7.47 -3.96
N ALA A 344 9.36 -7.16 -3.86
CA ALA A 344 8.27 -8.02 -4.34
C ALA A 344 8.20 -8.12 -5.88
N GLY A 345 8.87 -7.23 -6.62
CA GLY A 345 8.92 -7.27 -8.08
C GLY A 345 10.10 -8.10 -8.61
N LEU A 346 11.29 -7.51 -8.68
CA LEU A 346 12.44 -8.03 -9.43
C LEU A 346 13.14 -9.19 -8.72
N PRO A 347 13.48 -9.10 -7.42
CA PRO A 347 14.03 -10.23 -6.70
C PRO A 347 13.07 -11.43 -6.71
N PHE A 348 11.79 -11.19 -6.41
CA PHE A 348 10.78 -12.25 -6.36
C PHE A 348 10.57 -12.94 -7.72
N SER A 349 10.41 -12.16 -8.80
CA SER A 349 10.26 -12.70 -10.15
C SER A 349 11.51 -13.41 -10.67
N THR A 350 12.70 -13.03 -10.22
CA THR A 350 13.96 -13.73 -10.54
C THR A 350 13.99 -15.10 -9.91
N ILE A 351 13.58 -15.22 -8.64
CA ILE A 351 13.44 -16.51 -7.95
C ILE A 351 12.42 -17.39 -8.69
N ALA A 352 11.27 -16.83 -9.07
CA ALA A 352 10.25 -17.55 -9.81
C ALA A 352 10.75 -18.06 -11.18
N LYS A 353 11.61 -17.29 -11.88
CA LYS A 353 12.20 -17.69 -13.17
C LYS A 353 13.17 -18.87 -13.03
N HIS A 354 14.00 -18.90 -11.98
CA HIS A 354 15.03 -19.93 -11.81
C HIS A 354 14.54 -21.20 -11.10
N TYR A 355 13.57 -21.09 -10.18
CA TYR A 355 13.17 -22.18 -9.29
C TYR A 355 11.66 -22.50 -9.26
N SER A 356 10.83 -21.85 -10.09
CA SER A 356 9.35 -21.91 -10.09
C SER A 356 8.64 -21.00 -9.09
N TRP A 357 7.36 -20.70 -9.33
CA TRP A 357 6.56 -19.81 -8.49
C TRP A 357 6.29 -20.41 -7.11
N SER A 358 6.04 -21.72 -7.01
CA SER A 358 5.90 -22.41 -5.73
C SER A 358 7.09 -22.16 -4.78
N THR A 359 8.32 -22.18 -5.30
CA THR A 359 9.54 -21.87 -4.52
C THR A 359 9.58 -20.40 -4.12
N ALA A 360 9.20 -19.48 -4.99
CA ALA A 360 9.14 -18.05 -4.67
C ALA A 360 8.13 -17.75 -3.54
N PHE A 361 6.93 -18.35 -3.60
CA PHE A 361 5.94 -18.25 -2.54
C PHE A 361 6.42 -18.90 -1.24
N TRP A 362 7.12 -20.03 -1.31
CA TRP A 362 7.73 -20.65 -0.13
C TRP A 362 8.80 -19.76 0.53
N VAL A 363 9.66 -19.11 -0.25
CA VAL A 363 10.66 -18.16 0.29
C VAL A 363 9.97 -16.99 0.99
N ALA A 364 8.93 -16.41 0.39
CA ALA A 364 8.18 -15.33 1.02
C ALA A 364 7.43 -15.77 2.29
N GLU A 365 6.94 -17.02 2.32
CA GLU A 365 6.33 -17.64 3.51
C GLU A 365 7.36 -17.76 4.66
N VAL A 366 8.55 -18.31 4.38
CA VAL A 366 9.62 -18.46 5.38
C VAL A 366 10.07 -17.11 5.91
N ILE A 367 10.23 -16.10 5.06
CA ILE A 367 10.59 -14.73 5.48
C ILE A 367 9.50 -14.13 6.36
N CYS A 368 8.22 -14.35 6.05
CA CYS A 368 7.10 -13.90 6.87
C CYS A 368 7.10 -14.56 8.26
N ILE A 369 7.30 -15.88 8.31
CA ILE A 369 7.38 -16.63 9.58
C ILE A 369 8.57 -16.16 10.40
N ALA A 370 9.75 -16.04 9.78
CA ALA A 370 10.95 -15.55 10.44
C ALA A 370 10.75 -14.14 11.00
N SER A 371 10.15 -13.22 10.22
CA SER A 371 9.81 -11.87 10.69
C SER A 371 8.84 -11.92 11.89
N THR A 372 7.81 -12.76 11.82
CA THR A 372 6.84 -12.93 12.92
C THR A 372 7.52 -13.46 14.19
N LEU A 373 8.43 -14.42 14.06
CA LEU A 373 9.22 -14.97 15.17
C LEU A 373 10.16 -13.92 15.77
N VAL A 374 10.84 -13.14 14.95
CA VAL A 374 11.69 -12.03 15.41
C VAL A 374 10.84 -11.02 16.18
N PHE A 375 9.68 -10.59 15.65
CA PHE A 375 8.79 -9.69 16.38
C PHE A 375 8.26 -10.29 17.68
N PHE A 376 8.00 -11.61 17.71
CA PHE A 376 7.56 -12.30 18.91
C PHE A 376 8.64 -12.32 19.98
N LEU A 377 9.89 -12.61 19.60
CA LEU A 377 11.05 -12.58 20.52
C LEU A 377 11.33 -11.15 21.01
N LEU A 378 11.10 -10.16 20.14
CA LEU A 378 11.33 -8.74 20.45
C LEU A 378 10.11 -8.05 21.08
N ARG A 379 9.05 -8.78 21.44
CA ARG A 379 7.81 -8.21 22.03
C ARG A 379 8.04 -7.44 23.33
N ASN A 380 9.12 -7.74 24.05
CA ASN A 380 9.48 -7.12 25.33
C ASN A 380 10.52 -5.98 25.16
N ILE A 381 10.91 -5.62 23.93
CA ILE A 381 11.78 -4.48 23.70
C ILE A 381 11.05 -3.18 24.11
N ARG A 382 11.81 -2.24 24.66
CA ARG A 382 11.31 -0.89 24.96
C ARG A 382 10.80 -0.23 23.68
N THR A 383 9.51 0.09 23.66
CA THR A 383 8.82 0.64 22.49
C THR A 383 8.99 2.16 22.33
N LYS A 384 9.57 2.87 23.30
CA LYS A 384 9.84 4.31 23.17
C LYS A 384 11.14 4.56 22.40
N MET A 385 11.07 5.31 21.31
CA MET A 385 12.22 5.77 20.53
C MET A 385 12.73 7.13 21.07
N GLY A 386 14.06 7.32 21.11
CA GLY A 386 14.72 8.56 21.56
C GLY A 386 15.45 8.47 22.91
N ARG A 387 16.17 9.55 23.28
CA ARG A 387 16.91 9.64 24.55
C ARG A 387 15.95 9.54 25.75
N VAL A 388 16.15 8.51 26.56
CA VAL A 388 15.50 8.37 27.86
C VAL A 388 16.36 9.15 28.87
N PRO A 389 15.79 10.04 29.69
CA PRO A 389 16.55 10.62 30.79
C PRO A 389 17.05 9.46 31.66
N LYS A 390 18.38 9.37 31.84
CA LYS A 390 18.96 8.45 32.83
C LYS A 390 18.18 8.67 34.13
N LYS A 391 17.55 7.61 34.66
CA LYS A 391 17.13 7.64 36.05
C LYS A 391 18.38 8.00 36.85
N ALA A 392 18.31 9.10 37.59
CA ALA A 392 19.28 9.39 38.63
C ALA A 392 19.27 8.17 39.56
N GLU A 393 20.39 7.45 39.58
CA GLU A 393 20.70 6.49 40.64
C GLU A 393 20.94 7.22 41.95
#